data_AF-A0A958JUC7-F1
#
_entry.id   AF-A0A958JUC7-F1
#
_cell.length_a   1.000
_cell.length_b   1.000
_cell.length_c   1.000
_cell.angle_alpha   90.00
_cell.angle_beta   90.00
_cell.angle_gamma   90.00
#
_symmetry.space_group_name_H-M   'P 1'
#
loop_
_entity.id
_entity.type
_entity.pdbx_description
1 polymer ?
#
loop_
_entity_poly.entity_id
_entity_poly.type
_entity_poly.pdbx_seq_one_letter_code
_entity_poly.pdbx_strand_id
1 'polypeptide(L)'
;MPQPQKPGKNSDAVIKVKKEKFTVPYVTRRLRSATAEEGKQKFRAVLDRDIEEAMSECRETHENLSGCVSAKFLSMGNVMRQLGFQARKELETSISRDCSMMTGRCLEATASEVTCVEVIQPMEEKKSEGEEEAAKDKKPKKK
;
A
#
# COMPACT_ATOMS: atom_id res chain seq x y z
N MET A 1 33.61 26.96 1.79
CA MET A 1 33.75 25.48 2.05
C MET A 1 32.36 24.84 2.21
N PRO A 2 31.67 24.25 1.09
CA PRO A 2 30.30 23.74 1.13
C PRO A 2 30.24 22.33 1.75
N GLN A 3 29.66 22.18 2.98
CA GLN A 3 29.17 21.07 3.82
C GLN A 3 28.56 19.95 2.96
N PRO A 4 29.02 18.60 3.16
CA PRO A 4 28.58 17.39 2.42
C PRO A 4 27.18 16.95 2.84
N GLN A 5 26.16 17.16 1.94
CA GLN A 5 24.76 16.69 1.82
C GLN A 5 24.67 15.16 1.97
N LYS A 6 24.27 14.68 3.17
CA LYS A 6 23.92 13.32 3.63
C LYS A 6 22.79 12.72 2.77
N PRO A 7 23.03 11.43 2.26
CA PRO A 7 22.15 10.70 1.34
C PRO A 7 20.93 10.12 2.07
N GLY A 8 19.78 10.77 1.82
CA GLY A 8 18.32 10.62 1.77
C GLY A 8 17.87 9.15 1.77
N LYS A 9 17.40 8.57 2.92
CA LYS A 9 17.02 7.25 3.44
C LYS A 9 15.60 6.88 2.97
N ASN A 10 15.46 5.89 2.16
CA ASN A 10 14.24 5.22 1.55
C ASN A 10 13.83 4.04 2.44
N SER A 11 12.52 3.91 2.97
CA SER A 11 11.90 2.96 3.90
C SER A 11 10.82 2.16 3.16
N ASP A 12 10.97 0.81 3.03
CA ASP A 12 9.91 -0.08 2.55
C ASP A 12 9.32 -0.91 3.69
N ALA A 13 7.95 -0.84 4.01
CA ALA A 13 7.10 -1.60 4.94
C ALA A 13 6.25 -2.64 4.20
N VAL A 14 6.41 -3.96 4.63
CA VAL A 14 5.45 -5.00 4.17
C VAL A 14 4.69 -5.53 5.39
N ILE A 15 3.30 -5.50 5.28
CA ILE A 15 2.34 -5.89 6.33
C ILE A 15 1.60 -7.16 5.86
N LYS A 16 1.66 -8.22 6.73
CA LYS A 16 0.89 -9.49 6.53
C LYS A 16 -0.26 -9.56 7.54
N VAL A 17 -1.57 -9.71 6.98
CA VAL A 17 -2.75 -9.95 7.84
C VAL A 17 -3.42 -11.26 7.37
N LYS A 18 -3.79 -12.20 8.37
CA LYS A 18 -4.53 -13.47 8.53
C LYS A 18 -5.98 -13.35 8.05
N LYS A 19 -6.40 -14.25 7.11
CA LYS A 19 -7.43 -14.42 6.08
C LYS A 19 -8.65 -15.12 6.70
N GLU A 20 -9.68 -14.40 7.15
CA GLU A 20 -11.06 -14.94 7.16
C GLU A 20 -11.84 -14.45 5.93
N LYS A 21 -12.11 -15.34 4.97
CA LYS A 21 -12.84 -15.46 3.69
C LYS A 21 -13.34 -14.11 3.19
N PHE A 22 -12.65 -12.99 3.56
CA PHE A 22 -12.85 -11.66 2.96
C PHE A 22 -11.56 -11.16 2.30
N THR A 23 -11.60 -11.19 0.96
CA THR A 23 -10.39 -10.59 0.33
C THR A 23 -10.22 -9.14 0.80
N VAL A 24 -9.25 -8.94 1.76
CA VAL A 24 -8.93 -7.58 2.27
C VAL A 24 -7.77 -7.01 1.43
N PRO A 25 -8.16 -6.07 0.54
CA PRO A 25 -7.06 -5.43 -0.20
C PRO A 25 -6.12 -4.67 0.76
N TYR A 26 -4.73 -5.00 0.63
CA TYR A 26 -3.77 -4.24 1.46
C TYR A 26 -2.73 -3.58 0.56
N VAL A 27 -2.24 -2.42 1.10
CA VAL A 27 -1.14 -1.73 0.37
C VAL A 27 0.03 -1.54 1.35
N THR A 28 1.22 -1.85 0.71
CA THR A 28 2.43 -1.62 1.52
C THR A 28 3.20 -0.42 0.98
N ARG A 29 3.57 0.49 2.07
CA ARG A 29 4.38 1.66 1.63
C ARG A 29 5.72 1.68 2.37
N ARG A 30 6.74 2.05 1.52
CA ARG A 30 8.07 2.26 2.13
C ARG A 30 8.57 3.66 1.80
N LEU A 31 8.97 4.29 2.98
CA LEU A 31 9.49 5.64 2.70
C LEU A 31 10.87 5.82 3.34
N ARG A 32 11.67 6.65 2.58
CA ARG A 32 13.01 6.92 3.14
C ARG A 32 13.06 8.36 3.66
N SER A 33 13.66 8.43 4.91
CA SER A 33 13.84 9.81 5.39
C SER A 33 15.18 9.93 6.11
N ALA A 34 15.63 11.21 6.13
CA ALA A 34 16.97 11.49 6.72
C ALA A 34 16.93 11.30 8.24
N THR A 35 15.71 11.56 8.80
CA THR A 35 15.58 11.32 10.26
C THR A 35 14.32 10.49 10.53
N ALA A 36 14.42 9.82 11.64
CA ALA A 36 13.29 8.95 12.02
C ALA A 36 12.02 9.77 12.29
N GLU A 37 12.17 10.91 12.84
CA GLU A 37 10.98 11.74 13.16
C GLU A 37 10.34 12.29 11.88
N GLU A 38 11.16 12.67 11.01
CA GLU A 38 10.64 13.16 9.71
C GLU A 38 9.99 12.03 8.90
N GLY A 39 10.57 10.90 8.97
CA GLY A 39 10.00 9.73 8.25
C GLY A 39 8.65 9.33 8.82
N LYS A 40 8.53 9.45 10.12
CA LYS A 40 7.24 9.06 10.73
C LYS A 40 6.14 10.05 10.34
N GLN A 41 6.50 11.30 10.40
CA GLN A 41 5.48 12.29 10.02
C GLN A 41 5.05 12.13 8.56
N LYS A 42 5.97 11.97 7.72
CA LYS A 42 5.62 11.82 6.29
C LYS A 42 4.83 10.53 6.04
N PHE A 43 5.26 9.56 6.79
CA PHE A 43 4.58 8.26 6.57
C PHE A 43 3.14 8.33 7.10
N ARG A 44 2.96 9.09 8.15
CA ARG A 44 1.58 9.23 8.66
C ARG A 44 0.70 9.96 7.64
N ALA A 45 1.23 10.94 7.03
CA ALA A 45 0.45 11.66 6.00
C ALA A 45 0.06 10.74 4.84
N VAL A 46 0.93 9.94 4.49
CA VAL A 46 0.62 9.03 3.36
C VAL A 46 -0.41 7.98 3.81
N LEU A 47 -0.22 7.58 5.02
CA LEU A 47 -1.19 6.56 5.49
C LEU A 47 -2.60 7.16 5.52
N ASP A 48 -2.67 8.38 6.00
CA ASP A 48 -4.00 9.02 6.02
C ASP A 48 -4.59 9.12 4.61
N ARG A 49 -3.79 9.47 3.75
CA ARG A 49 -4.29 9.54 2.36
C ARG A 49 -4.74 8.17 1.84
N ASP A 50 -3.99 7.25 2.15
CA ASP A 50 -4.36 5.90 1.65
C ASP A 50 -5.65 5.41 2.30
N ILE A 51 -5.72 5.74 3.54
CA ILE A 51 -6.97 5.30 4.21
C ILE A 51 -8.15 5.99 3.55
N GLU A 52 -7.99 7.26 3.29
CA GLU A 52 -9.10 7.97 2.63
C GLU A 52 -9.40 7.41 1.23
N GLU A 53 -8.40 7.18 0.56
CA GLU A 53 -8.62 6.62 -0.78
C GLU A 53 -9.27 5.23 -0.72
N ALA A 54 -8.79 4.44 0.16
CA ALA A 54 -9.37 3.09 0.28
C ALA A 54 -10.86 3.19 0.66
N MET A 55 -11.16 4.13 1.54
CA MET A 55 -12.57 4.24 1.94
C MET A 55 -13.42 4.79 0.79
N SER A 56 -12.87 5.74 0.15
CA SER A 56 -13.61 6.29 -1.01
C SER A 56 -13.88 5.21 -2.06
N GLU A 57 -12.94 4.46 -2.35
CA GLU A 57 -13.15 3.39 -3.36
C GLU A 57 -14.17 2.35 -2.86
N CYS A 58 -13.99 2.02 -1.64
CA CYS A 58 -14.97 1.06 -1.11
C CYS A 58 -16.39 1.63 -1.21
N ARG A 59 -16.57 2.89 -0.83
CA ARG A 59 -17.92 3.48 -0.87
C ARG A 59 -18.44 3.57 -2.31
N GLU A 60 -17.59 3.86 -3.12
CA GLU A 60 -18.02 3.94 -4.53
C GLU A 60 -18.47 2.57 -5.06
N THR A 61 -17.87 1.62 -4.64
CA THR A 61 -18.18 0.31 -5.25
C THR A 61 -19.32 -0.38 -4.47
N HIS A 62 -19.26 -0.13 -3.21
CA HIS A 62 -20.17 -1.05 -2.46
C HIS A 62 -21.30 -0.24 -1.83
N GLU A 63 -21.17 1.07 -1.81
CA GLU A 63 -22.27 1.85 -1.19
C GLU A 63 -22.91 2.76 -2.24
N ASN A 64 -22.72 2.38 -3.53
CA ASN A 64 -23.30 3.24 -4.58
C ASN A 64 -24.67 2.70 -5.00
N LEU A 65 -25.65 2.99 -4.16
CA LEU A 65 -27.00 2.46 -4.42
C LEU A 65 -27.62 3.13 -5.65
N SER A 66 -27.39 4.31 -5.71
CA SER A 66 -27.98 5.06 -6.85
C SER A 66 -27.41 4.57 -8.19
N GLY A 67 -26.13 4.32 -8.12
CA GLY A 67 -25.53 3.79 -9.36
C GLY A 67 -26.13 2.43 -9.76
N CYS A 68 -26.31 1.58 -8.79
CA CYS A 68 -26.94 0.27 -9.07
C CYS A 68 -28.35 0.44 -9.62
N VAL A 69 -29.09 1.34 -9.00
CA VAL A 69 -30.51 1.49 -9.44
C VAL A 69 -30.53 2.07 -10.86
N SER A 70 -29.78 3.07 -11.07
CA SER A 70 -29.76 3.70 -12.40
C SER A 70 -29.33 2.71 -13.49
N ALA A 71 -28.33 1.99 -13.23
CA ALA A 71 -27.87 1.00 -14.23
C ALA A 71 -28.97 -0.04 -14.55
N LYS A 72 -29.67 -0.42 -13.47
CA LYS A 72 -30.74 -1.41 -13.73
C LYS A 72 -31.90 -0.76 -14.51
N PHE A 73 -32.17 0.44 -14.18
CA PHE A 73 -33.24 1.12 -14.95
C PHE A 73 -32.83 1.29 -16.41
N LEU A 74 -31.58 1.63 -16.58
CA LEU A 74 -31.11 1.79 -17.97
C LEU A 74 -31.14 0.47 -18.73
N SER A 75 -30.83 -0.59 -18.04
CA SER A 75 -30.79 -1.91 -18.73
C SER A 75 -32.21 -2.41 -19.04
N MET A 76 -33.20 -1.91 -18.24
CA MET A 76 -34.56 -2.45 -18.45
C MET A 76 -35.46 -1.35 -19.02
N GLY A 77 -34.87 -0.35 -19.57
CA GLY A 77 -35.63 0.84 -20.04
C GLY A 77 -36.71 0.44 -21.04
N ASN A 78 -36.34 -0.46 -21.95
CA ASN A 78 -37.32 -0.86 -22.99
C ASN A 78 -38.47 -1.68 -22.39
N VAL A 79 -38.22 -2.47 -21.38
CA VAL A 79 -39.27 -3.28 -20.71
C VAL A 79 -40.17 -2.38 -19.85
N MET A 80 -39.60 -1.36 -19.35
CA MET A 80 -40.39 -0.47 -18.46
C MET A 80 -41.43 0.32 -19.26
N ARG A 81 -41.09 0.52 -20.53
CA ARG A 81 -42.04 1.32 -21.35
C ARG A 81 -43.24 0.46 -21.78
N GLN A 82 -43.02 -0.86 -21.70
CA GLN A 82 -44.10 -1.75 -22.17
C GLN A 82 -45.00 -2.18 -21.02
N LEU A 83 -44.64 -1.77 -19.82
CA LEU A 83 -45.41 -2.25 -18.65
C LEU A 83 -46.42 -1.18 -18.23
N GLY A 84 -47.56 -1.60 -17.72
CA GLY A 84 -48.55 -0.67 -17.10
C GLY A 84 -48.04 -0.06 -15.79
N PHE A 85 -48.72 0.89 -15.27
CA PHE A 85 -48.27 1.68 -14.10
C PHE A 85 -48.03 0.76 -12.90
N GLN A 86 -48.90 -0.15 -12.66
CA GLN A 86 -48.74 -1.01 -11.46
C GLN A 86 -47.52 -1.92 -11.60
N ALA A 87 -47.34 -2.51 -12.71
CA ALA A 87 -46.17 -3.38 -12.94
C ALA A 87 -44.86 -2.58 -12.86
N ARG A 88 -44.94 -1.38 -13.32
CA ARG A 88 -43.72 -0.54 -13.22
C ARG A 88 -43.37 -0.25 -11.77
N LYS A 89 -44.36 0.04 -11.09
CA LYS A 89 -44.10 0.33 -9.67
C LYS A 89 -43.53 -0.91 -8.94
N GLU A 90 -44.09 -2.04 -9.24
CA GLU A 90 -43.56 -3.26 -8.59
C GLU A 90 -42.12 -3.55 -9.03
N LEU A 91 -41.88 -3.32 -10.24
CA LEU A 91 -40.50 -3.53 -10.71
C LEU A 91 -39.55 -2.53 -10.07
N GLU A 92 -39.98 -1.32 -9.91
CA GLU A 92 -39.10 -0.33 -9.25
C GLU A 92 -38.81 -0.74 -7.80
N THR A 93 -39.83 -1.17 -7.14
CA THR A 93 -39.61 -1.61 -5.75
C THR A 93 -38.66 -2.81 -5.69
N SER A 94 -38.85 -3.68 -6.60
CA SER A 94 -37.96 -4.84 -6.61
C SER A 94 -36.51 -4.45 -6.92
N ILE A 95 -36.35 -3.54 -7.84
CA ILE A 95 -34.98 -3.11 -8.17
C ILE A 95 -34.35 -2.42 -6.95
N SER A 96 -35.18 -1.64 -6.31
CA SER A 96 -34.62 -0.98 -5.12
C SER A 96 -34.23 -2.01 -4.04
N ARG A 97 -35.02 -2.92 -3.88
CA ARG A 97 -34.71 -3.97 -2.89
C ARG A 97 -33.47 -4.77 -3.29
N ASP A 98 -33.39 -5.14 -4.52
CA ASP A 98 -32.19 -5.89 -4.97
C ASP A 98 -30.92 -5.07 -4.78
N CYS A 99 -31.03 -3.84 -5.12
CA CYS A 99 -29.80 -3.02 -5.02
C CYS A 99 -29.44 -2.77 -3.54
N SER A 100 -30.43 -2.73 -2.73
CA SER A 100 -30.12 -2.55 -1.28
C SER A 100 -29.46 -3.82 -0.71
N MET A 101 -29.85 -4.95 -1.30
CA MET A 101 -29.28 -6.20 -0.76
C MET A 101 -27.86 -6.42 -1.30
N MET A 102 -27.61 -5.83 -2.42
CA MET A 102 -26.29 -6.07 -3.05
C MET A 102 -25.28 -5.04 -2.54
N THR A 103 -25.84 -3.94 -1.97
CA THR A 103 -24.88 -2.91 -1.54
C THR A 103 -24.49 -3.19 -0.07
N GLY A 104 -23.22 -3.35 0.13
CA GLY A 104 -22.71 -3.55 1.50
C GLY A 104 -22.24 -2.22 2.13
N ARG A 105 -21.81 -2.41 3.43
CA ARG A 105 -21.25 -1.25 4.16
C ARG A 105 -19.72 -1.40 4.29
N CYS A 106 -19.14 -0.27 3.88
CA CYS A 106 -17.67 -0.33 4.02
C CYS A 106 -17.27 -0.20 5.49
N LEU A 107 -16.33 -1.15 5.88
CA LEU A 107 -15.82 -1.06 7.26
C LEU A 107 -14.64 -0.08 7.32
N GLU A 108 -14.44 0.41 8.56
CA GLU A 108 -13.34 1.39 8.72
C GLU A 108 -11.99 0.79 8.32
N ALA A 109 -11.19 1.64 7.60
CA ALA A 109 -9.84 1.20 7.19
C ALA A 109 -8.86 1.47 8.34
N THR A 110 -8.11 0.34 8.71
CA THR A 110 -7.13 0.54 9.82
C THR A 110 -5.71 0.37 9.26
N ALA A 111 -4.86 1.31 9.86
CA ALA A 111 -3.44 1.19 9.49
C ALA A 111 -2.66 0.52 10.64
N SER A 112 -1.75 -0.40 10.26
CA SER A 112 -0.90 -1.02 11.31
C SER A 112 0.16 -0.04 11.80
N GLU A 113 0.80 -0.49 12.96
CA GLU A 113 1.84 0.32 13.63
C GLU A 113 3.04 0.58 12.69
N VAL A 114 3.49 1.89 12.69
CA VAL A 114 4.63 2.32 11.85
C VAL A 114 5.95 1.87 12.50
N THR A 115 6.58 0.94 11.72
CA THR A 115 7.88 0.49 12.28
C THR A 115 9.03 1.07 11.44
N CYS A 116 10.09 1.54 12.31
CA CYS A 116 11.30 2.02 11.59
C CYS A 116 12.40 0.96 11.66
N VAL A 117 12.78 0.52 10.50
CA VAL A 117 13.87 -0.48 10.53
C VAL A 117 15.17 0.21 10.08
N GLU A 118 16.28 0.08 11.07
CA GLU A 118 17.61 0.63 10.74
C GLU A 118 18.40 -0.36 9.87
N VAL A 119 18.55 -0.15 8.56
CA VAL A 119 19.32 -1.08 7.70
C VAL A 119 20.81 -0.87 7.97
N ILE A 120 21.47 -1.71 8.89
CA ILE A 120 22.94 -1.68 9.08
C ILE A 120 23.61 -2.38 7.89
N GLN A 121 23.93 -1.71 6.77
CA GLN A 121 24.74 -2.34 5.70
C GLN A 121 25.99 -3.02 6.29
N PRO A 122 26.25 -4.46 6.12
CA PRO A 122 27.54 -5.09 6.48
C PRO A 122 28.71 -4.48 5.69
N MET A 123 29.37 -3.42 6.18
CA MET A 123 30.72 -2.92 5.82
C MET A 123 31.66 -4.07 5.47
N GLU A 124 31.66 -4.74 4.23
CA GLU A 124 32.86 -5.26 3.52
C GLU A 124 34.15 -4.85 4.24
N GLU A 125 34.57 -5.61 5.35
CA GLU A 125 35.89 -6.01 5.89
C GLU A 125 37.02 -5.74 4.89
N LYS A 126 37.47 -4.49 4.63
CA LYS A 126 38.87 -4.24 4.22
C LYS A 126 39.85 -5.04 5.09
N LYS A 127 40.10 -6.44 4.77
CA LYS A 127 41.34 -7.25 4.65
C LYS A 127 42.58 -6.37 4.63
N SER A 128 43.12 -5.86 5.79
CA SER A 128 44.57 -5.53 5.88
C SER A 128 45.40 -6.82 6.00
N GLU A 129 45.66 -7.57 4.85
CA GLU A 129 46.82 -8.45 4.51
C GLU A 129 48.10 -7.63 4.42
N GLY A 130 48.94 -7.48 5.54
CA GLY A 130 50.36 -7.85 5.76
C GLY A 130 50.92 -8.72 4.62
N GLU A 131 51.94 -8.16 3.73
CA GLU A 131 53.38 -8.42 3.57
C GLU A 131 53.65 -8.96 2.16
N GLU A 132 54.58 -8.22 1.29
CA GLU A 132 55.93 -8.70 0.95
C GLU A 132 56.20 -8.43 -0.54
N GLU A 133 57.02 -7.44 -0.88
CA GLU A 133 57.98 -7.57 -1.99
C GLU A 133 59.41 -7.73 -1.45
N ALA A 134 60.02 -9.00 -1.31
CA ALA A 134 61.16 -9.88 -1.65
C ALA A 134 62.08 -9.24 -2.69
N ALA A 135 63.45 -8.98 -2.37
CA ALA A 135 64.54 -9.90 -2.81
C ALA A 135 65.82 -9.08 -3.02
N LYS A 136 66.88 -9.32 -2.13
CA LYS A 136 68.21 -9.73 -2.64
C LYS A 136 69.00 -10.43 -1.54
N ASP A 137 69.11 -11.83 -1.50
CA ASP A 137 69.90 -13.08 -1.53
C ASP A 137 71.37 -12.81 -1.88
N LYS A 138 72.38 -13.17 -0.98
CA LYS A 138 73.28 -14.35 -1.10
C LYS A 138 74.50 -14.16 -0.18
N LYS A 139 74.61 -14.80 0.99
CA LYS A 139 75.65 -15.46 1.81
C LYS A 139 76.88 -15.82 0.99
N PRO A 140 78.13 -16.06 1.72
CA PRO A 140 78.45 -16.84 2.92
C PRO A 140 79.86 -16.55 3.44
N LYS A 141 80.15 -16.64 4.83
CA LYS A 141 80.96 -17.70 5.49
C LYS A 141 81.95 -17.04 6.45
N LYS A 142 81.95 -17.41 7.73
CA LYS A 142 82.67 -18.29 8.68
C LYS A 142 83.92 -17.58 9.21
N LYS A 143 83.99 -17.29 10.51
CA LYS A 143 84.93 -17.46 11.63
C LYS A 143 85.89 -16.27 11.70
#